data_AF-A0AAW5JWA3-F1
#
_entry.id   AF-A0AAW5JWA3-F1
#
_cell.length_a   1.000
_cell.length_b   1.000
_cell.length_c   1.000
_cell.angle_alpha   90.00
_cell.angle_beta   90.00
_cell.angle_gamma   90.00
#
_symmetry.space_group_name_H-M   'P 1'
#
loop_
_entity.id
_entity.type
_entity.pdbx_description
1 polymer ?
#
loop_
_entity_poly.entity_id
_entity_poly.type
_entity_poly.pdbx_seq_one_letter_code
_entity_poly.pdbx_strand_id
1 'polypeptide(L)' 'MNQPKPNATLFIIINIIFFAFNFLVIPILPNPILFGWLSLHYLLFFGTAPIGSLIWGTYFIQFFARQKDI' A
#
# COMPACT_ATOMS: atom_id res chain seq x y z
N MET A 1 7.64 21.54 -15.90
CA MET A 1 6.42 21.17 -15.15
C MET A 1 6.85 20.96 -13.70
N ASN A 2 6.47 21.84 -12.77
CA ASN A 2 6.89 21.73 -11.37
C ASN A 2 6.21 20.51 -10.73
N GLN A 3 6.91 19.39 -10.61
CA GLN A 3 6.41 18.20 -9.92
C GLN A 3 6.20 18.54 -8.43
N PRO A 4 5.03 18.21 -7.84
CA PRO A 4 4.80 18.43 -6.42
C PRO A 4 5.82 17.63 -5.59
N LYS A 5 6.30 18.21 -4.49
CA LYS A 5 7.29 17.54 -3.62
C LYS A 5 6.65 16.31 -2.98
N PRO A 6 7.30 15.13 -3.00
CA PRO A 6 6.81 13.98 -2.26
C PRO A 6 6.75 14.32 -0.77
N ASN A 7 5.57 14.19 -0.19
CA ASN A 7 5.35 14.47 1.22
C ASN A 7 5.74 13.24 2.04
N ALA A 8 6.97 13.25 2.57
CA ALA A 8 7.51 12.15 3.37
C ALA A 8 6.64 11.82 4.59
N THR A 9 6.10 12.83 5.28
CA THR A 9 5.21 12.64 6.43
C THR A 9 3.95 11.89 6.02
N LEU A 10 3.32 12.28 4.90
CA LEU A 10 2.14 11.60 4.38
C LEU A 10 2.45 10.15 4.00
N PHE A 11 3.59 9.91 3.35
CA PHE A 11 4.03 8.56 2.98
C PHE A 11 4.25 7.67 4.20
N ILE A 12 4.85 8.19 5.27
CA ILE A 12 5.05 7.47 6.53
C ILE A 12 3.71 7.11 7.17
N ILE A 13 2.79 8.08 7.29
CA ILE A 13 1.46 7.84 7.90
C ILE A 13 0.70 6.78 7.12
N ILE A 14 0.69 6.86 5.78
CA ILE A 14 0.03 5.87 4.91
C ILE A 14 0.65 4.47 5.13
N ASN A 15 1.97 4.36 5.23
CA ASN A 15 2.63 3.07 5.47
C ASN A 15 2.29 2.49 6.85
N ILE A 16 2.26 3.32 7.90
CA ILE A 16 1.83 2.87 9.23
C ILE A 16 0.43 2.26 9.17
N ILE A 17 -0.51 2.96 8.53
CA ILE A 17 -1.90 2.47 8.37
C ILE A 17 -1.92 1.19 7.52
N PHE A 18 -1.18 1.17 6.42
CA PHE A 18 -1.09 0.01 5.54
C PHE A 18 -0.57 -1.24 6.28
N PHE A 19 0.52 -1.12 7.02
CA PHE A 19 1.08 -2.23 7.80
C PHE A 19 0.19 -2.62 8.98
N ALA A 20 -0.39 -1.64 9.69
CA ALA A 20 -1.35 -1.93 10.76
C ALA A 20 -2.56 -2.72 10.23
N PHE A 21 -3.10 -2.37 9.06
CA PHE A 21 -4.17 -3.13 8.44
C PHE A 21 -3.73 -4.58 8.13
N ASN A 22 -2.56 -4.75 7.50
CA ASN A 22 -2.06 -6.08 7.14
C ASN A 22 -1.75 -6.99 8.35
N PHE A 23 -1.13 -6.44 9.40
CA PHE A 23 -0.65 -7.24 10.54
C PHE A 23 -1.61 -7.31 11.72
N LEU A 24 -2.46 -6.29 11.92
CA LEU A 24 -3.34 -6.20 13.08
C LEU A 24 -4.81 -6.39 12.71
N VAL A 25 -5.23 -6.02 11.51
CA VAL A 25 -6.65 -6.11 11.11
C VAL A 25 -6.94 -7.43 10.41
N ILE A 26 -6.25 -7.73 9.29
CA ILE A 26 -6.54 -8.94 8.49
C ILE A 26 -6.55 -10.22 9.33
N PRO A 27 -5.55 -10.49 10.20
CA PRO A 27 -5.51 -11.76 10.95
C PRO A 27 -6.65 -11.93 11.97
N ILE A 28 -7.25 -10.83 12.44
CA ILE A 28 -8.30 -10.85 13.47
C ILE A 28 -9.70 -10.92 12.86
N LEU A 29 -9.85 -10.57 11.58
CA LEU A 29 -11.12 -10.66 10.89
C LEU A 29 -11.61 -12.13 10.80
N PRO A 30 -12.93 -12.39 10.85
CA PRO A 30 -13.47 -13.68 10.47
C PRO A 30 -12.97 -14.10 9.09
N ASN A 31 -12.64 -15.37 8.89
CA ASN A 31 -12.06 -15.88 7.64
C ASN A 31 -13.02 -16.83 6.89
N PRO A 32 -14.16 -16.35 6.36
CA PRO A 32 -15.05 -17.20 5.58
C PRO A 32 -14.39 -17.65 4.28
N ILE A 33 -14.83 -18.80 3.78
CA ILE A 33 -14.51 -19.27 2.43
C ILE A 33 -15.41 -18.53 1.45
N LEU A 34 -14.81 -17.74 0.58
CA LEU A 34 -15.43 -17.04 -0.54
C LEU A 34 -15.38 -17.93 -1.79
N PHE A 35 -16.44 -17.87 -2.61
CA PHE A 35 -16.54 -18.57 -3.89
C PHE A 35 -16.27 -20.09 -3.84
N GLY A 36 -16.37 -20.71 -2.66
CA GLY A 36 -16.15 -22.15 -2.45
C GLY A 36 -14.69 -22.60 -2.40
N TRP A 37 -13.70 -21.71 -2.58
CA TRP A 37 -12.28 -22.11 -2.59
C TRP A 37 -11.30 -21.04 -2.07
N LEU A 38 -11.70 -19.77 -1.97
CA LEU A 38 -10.80 -18.67 -1.63
C LEU A 38 -11.06 -18.16 -0.22
N SER A 39 -10.08 -18.16 0.67
CA SER A 39 -10.25 -17.55 2.00
C SER A 39 -10.27 -16.02 1.90
N LEU A 40 -11.11 -15.37 2.71
CA LEU A 40 -11.15 -13.90 2.79
C LEU A 40 -9.78 -13.30 3.11
N HIS A 41 -9.02 -13.88 4.04
CA HIS A 41 -7.68 -13.39 4.39
C HIS A 41 -6.74 -13.37 3.18
N TYR A 42 -6.73 -14.44 2.38
CA TYR A 42 -5.94 -14.49 1.15
C TYR A 42 -6.36 -13.42 0.15
N LEU A 43 -7.66 -13.19 -0.03
CA LEU A 43 -8.16 -12.13 -0.89
C LEU A 43 -7.71 -10.75 -0.39
N LEU A 44 -7.76 -10.49 0.91
CA LEU A 44 -7.35 -9.22 1.51
C LEU A 44 -5.84 -8.99 1.38
N PHE A 45 -5.01 -10.00 1.65
CA PHE A 45 -3.56 -9.91 1.44
C PHE A 45 -3.20 -9.74 -0.03
N PHE A 46 -3.91 -10.42 -0.94
CA PHE A 46 -3.73 -10.20 -2.36
C PHE A 46 -4.13 -8.77 -2.75
N GLY A 47 -5.22 -8.26 -2.21
CA GLY A 47 -5.71 -6.89 -2.46
C GLY A 47 -4.80 -5.80 -1.90
N THR A 48 -4.02 -6.07 -0.86
CA THR A 48 -3.06 -5.08 -0.33
C THR A 48 -1.82 -4.95 -1.20
N ALA A 49 -1.45 -5.97 -1.98
CA ALA A 49 -0.31 -5.92 -2.91
C ALA A 49 -0.42 -4.81 -3.98
N PRO A 50 -1.52 -4.69 -4.76
CA PRO A 50 -1.67 -3.59 -5.71
C PRO A 50 -1.76 -2.22 -5.02
N ILE A 51 -2.39 -2.13 -3.84
CA ILE A 51 -2.42 -0.89 -3.06
C ILE A 51 -1.00 -0.48 -2.65
N GLY A 52 -0.19 -1.41 -2.16
CA GLY A 52 1.22 -1.19 -1.86
C GLY A 52 1.99 -0.72 -3.10
N SER A 53 1.83 -1.39 -4.24
CA SER A 53 2.47 -0.98 -5.49
C SER A 53 2.14 0.47 -5.88
N LEU A 54 0.90 0.91 -5.71
CA LEU A 54 0.50 2.30 -5.97
C LEU A 54 1.14 3.29 -5.00
N ILE A 55 1.11 3.00 -3.69
CA ILE A 55 1.70 3.88 -2.65
C ILE A 55 3.20 4.08 -2.90
N TRP A 56 3.92 2.98 -3.08
CA TRP A 56 5.37 3.02 -3.23
C TRP A 56 5.77 3.51 -4.63
N GLY A 57 5.06 3.07 -5.68
CA GLY A 57 5.31 3.49 -7.05
C GLY A 57 5.12 4.98 -7.25
N THR A 58 4.02 5.56 -6.76
CA THR A 58 3.78 7.01 -6.87
C THR A 58 4.83 7.82 -6.11
N TYR A 59 5.21 7.39 -4.92
CA TYR A 59 6.27 8.03 -4.14
C TYR A 59 7.61 7.99 -4.87
N PHE A 60 8.03 6.84 -5.38
CA PHE A 60 9.31 6.70 -6.08
C PHE A 60 9.36 7.42 -7.42
N ILE A 61 8.27 7.44 -8.19
CA ILE A 61 8.19 8.22 -9.43
C ILE A 61 8.50 9.69 -9.14
N GLN A 62 7.89 10.27 -8.10
CA GLN A 62 8.14 11.66 -7.71
C GLN A 62 9.56 11.87 -7.17
N PHE A 63 10.07 10.91 -6.40
CA PHE A 63 11.43 10.95 -5.87
C PHE A 63 12.49 10.95 -6.99
N PHE A 64 12.41 9.99 -7.92
CA PHE A 64 13.36 9.86 -9.03
C PHE A 64 13.23 10.98 -10.06
N ALA A 65 12.02 11.48 -10.32
CA ALA A 65 11.82 12.63 -11.21
C ALA A 65 12.64 13.86 -10.79
N ARG A 66 12.88 14.02 -9.49
CA ARG A 66 13.65 15.14 -8.95
C ARG A 66 15.17 14.93 -8.99
N GLN A 67 15.64 13.69 -9.00
CA GLN A 67 17.06 13.39 -9.15
C GLN A 67 17.56 13.60 -10.58
N LYS A 68 16.65 13.69 -11.55
CA LYS A 68 16.96 13.87 -12.98
C LYS A 68 17.44 15.29 -13.33
N ASP A 69 17.19 16.25 -12.43
CA ASP A 69 17.59 17.66 -12.56
C ASP A 69 18.84 18.00 -11.71
N ILE A 70 19.60 17.00 -11.24
CA ILE A 70 20.90 17.15 -10.55
C ILE A 70 22.02 16.68 -11.46
#